data_AF-A0ABD0YY13-F1
#
_entry.id   AF-A0ABD0YY13-F1
#
_cell.length_a   1.000
_cell.length_b   1.000
_cell.length_c   1.000
_cell.angle_alpha   90.00
_cell.angle_beta   90.00
_cell.angle_gamma   90.00
#
_symmetry.space_group_name_H-M   'P 1'
#
loop_
_entity.id
_entity.type
_entity.pdbx_description
1 polymer ?
#
loop_
_entity_poly.entity_id
_entity_poly.type
_entity_poly.pdbx_seq_one_letter_code
_entity_poly.pdbx_strand_id
1 'polypeptide(L)'
;MKFTKYLRNQNLKSVEMFFDNTIDTRLTELTYTRDEIETMLQSLKDLIRSEMETELISFSHMNVLLLGQLFTQAEKWHLRMTADLSEIQNRDLLENVKSIELHNEIRMQSDRPRLQPLVDNTSSIELLRKEIERLKEENQTLETRLKEMKSEVQ
;
A
#
# COMPACT_ATOMS: atom_id res chain seq x y z
N MET A 1 -0.54 3.40 -0.08
CA MET A 1 -0.48 3.78 1.35
C MET A 1 -1.83 4.04 2.04
N LYS A 2 -2.98 3.82 1.38
CA LYS A 2 -4.30 3.97 2.03
C LYS A 2 -4.47 3.05 3.25
N PHE A 3 -3.93 1.83 3.19
CA PHE A 3 -3.97 0.86 4.29
C PHE A 3 -3.18 1.32 5.51
N THR A 4 -1.91 1.69 5.35
CA THR A 4 -1.06 2.22 6.44
C THR A 4 -1.68 3.45 7.11
N LYS A 5 -2.27 4.34 6.30
CA LYS A 5 -3.00 5.50 6.79
C LYS A 5 -4.26 5.13 7.58
N TYR A 6 -5.05 4.20 7.07
CA TYR A 6 -6.25 3.70 7.75
C TYR A 6 -5.88 3.11 9.11
N LEU A 7 -4.83 2.29 9.15
CA LEU A 7 -4.32 1.67 10.37
C LEU A 7 -3.87 2.72 11.39
N ARG A 8 -3.09 3.71 10.96
CA ARG A 8 -2.68 4.84 11.81
C ARG A 8 -3.88 5.57 12.42
N ASN A 9 -4.89 5.89 11.61
CA ASN A 9 -6.09 6.58 12.09
C ASN A 9 -6.92 5.70 13.03
N GLN A 10 -6.98 4.39 12.77
CA GLN A 10 -7.65 3.45 13.65
C GLN A 10 -6.97 3.41 15.03
N ASN A 11 -5.64 3.32 15.06
CA ASN A 11 -4.86 3.29 16.30
C ASN A 11 -5.02 4.57 17.12
N LEU A 12 -5.01 5.74 16.47
CA LEU A 12 -5.28 7.02 17.15
C LEU A 12 -6.68 7.06 17.75
N LYS A 13 -7.70 6.61 17.00
CA LYS A 13 -9.07 6.51 17.50
C LYS A 13 -9.21 5.53 18.66
N SER A 14 -8.50 4.39 18.63
CA SER A 14 -8.48 3.44 19.74
C SER A 14 -7.93 4.09 21.01
N VAL A 15 -6.86 4.88 20.90
CA VAL A 15 -6.31 5.63 22.03
C VAL A 15 -7.35 6.62 22.57
N GLU A 16 -7.95 7.45 21.72
CA GLU A 16 -9.02 8.40 22.11
C GLU A 16 -10.15 7.66 22.85
N MET A 17 -10.64 6.56 22.28
CA MET A 17 -11.69 5.74 22.89
C MET A 17 -11.29 5.18 24.27
N PHE A 18 -10.03 4.84 24.52
CA PHE A 18 -9.61 4.39 25.85
C PHE A 18 -9.66 5.50 26.90
N PHE A 19 -9.33 6.73 26.52
CA PHE A 19 -9.48 7.89 27.39
C PHE A 19 -10.97 8.19 27.64
N ASP A 20 -11.78 8.26 26.59
CA ASP A 20 -13.22 8.53 26.69
C ASP A 20 -13.91 7.48 27.58
N ASN A 21 -13.64 6.19 27.33
CA ASN A 21 -14.17 5.11 28.16
C ASN A 21 -13.71 5.23 29.62
N THR A 22 -12.47 5.63 29.89
CA THR A 22 -11.97 5.79 31.26
C THR A 22 -12.68 6.96 31.97
N ILE A 23 -12.88 8.07 31.26
CA ILE A 23 -13.62 9.21 31.77
C ILE A 23 -15.07 8.81 32.09
N ASP A 24 -15.76 8.18 31.14
CA ASP A 24 -17.18 7.83 31.27
C ASP A 24 -17.44 6.74 32.32
N THR A 25 -16.53 5.77 32.48
CA THR A 25 -16.75 4.61 33.36
C THR A 25 -16.10 4.73 34.72
N ARG A 26 -14.95 5.42 34.83
CA ARG A 26 -14.17 5.48 36.07
C ARG A 26 -14.15 6.85 36.71
N LEU A 27 -14.40 7.93 35.97
CA LEU A 27 -14.36 9.31 36.45
C LEU A 27 -15.77 9.88 36.74
N THR A 28 -16.57 9.14 37.50
CA THR A 28 -17.99 9.41 37.80
C THR A 28 -18.25 10.14 39.12
N GLU A 29 -17.28 10.16 40.05
CA GLU A 29 -17.42 10.73 41.39
C GLU A 29 -16.99 12.20 41.44
N LEU A 30 -17.54 12.96 42.40
CA LEU A 30 -17.23 14.39 42.56
C LEU A 30 -15.83 14.64 43.15
N THR A 31 -15.31 13.70 43.93
CA THR A 31 -14.04 13.82 44.64
C THR A 31 -13.26 12.52 44.56
N TYR A 32 -11.97 12.62 44.24
CA TYR A 32 -11.06 11.49 44.20
C TYR A 32 -9.86 11.74 45.11
N THR A 33 -9.38 10.67 45.73
CA THR A 33 -8.07 10.66 46.38
C THR A 33 -6.96 10.53 45.34
N ARG A 34 -5.73 10.92 45.71
CA ARG A 34 -4.56 10.78 44.83
C ARG A 34 -4.36 9.34 44.39
N ASP A 35 -4.47 8.39 45.30
CA ASP A 35 -4.16 6.98 45.06
C ASP A 35 -5.15 6.34 44.06
N GLU A 36 -6.42 6.77 44.10
CA GLU A 36 -7.45 6.33 43.13
C GLU A 36 -7.14 6.85 41.73
N ILE A 37 -6.76 8.13 41.60
CA ILE A 37 -6.36 8.72 40.32
C ILE A 37 -5.10 8.04 39.79
N GLU A 38 -4.09 7.81 40.63
CA GLU A 38 -2.86 7.13 40.24
C GLU A 38 -3.14 5.71 39.74
N THR A 39 -4.00 4.96 40.43
CA THR A 39 -4.44 3.63 40.02
C THR A 39 -5.20 3.66 38.68
N MET A 40 -6.05 4.66 38.47
CA MET A 40 -6.80 4.83 37.23
C MET A 40 -5.88 5.12 36.05
N LEU A 41 -4.92 6.03 36.21
CA LEU A 41 -3.93 6.37 35.20
C LEU A 41 -3.00 5.20 34.89
N GLN A 42 -2.59 4.45 35.91
CA GLN A 42 -1.76 3.26 35.73
C GLN A 42 -2.50 2.18 34.92
N SER A 43 -3.78 1.96 35.24
CA SER A 43 -4.63 1.02 34.48
C SER A 43 -4.78 1.43 33.02
N LEU A 44 -5.04 2.72 32.76
CA LEU A 44 -5.19 3.25 31.41
C LEU A 44 -3.89 3.13 30.62
N LYS A 45 -2.74 3.42 31.24
CA LYS A 45 -1.42 3.24 30.62
C LYS A 45 -1.20 1.79 30.22
N ASP A 46 -1.50 0.83 31.09
CA ASP A 46 -1.29 -0.58 30.82
C ASP A 46 -2.19 -1.09 29.70
N LEU A 47 -3.44 -0.62 29.64
CA LEU A 47 -4.37 -0.90 28.55
C LEU A 47 -3.86 -0.38 27.20
N ILE A 48 -3.50 0.90 27.13
CA ILE A 48 -2.96 1.51 25.90
C ILE A 48 -1.68 0.80 25.48
N ARG A 49 -0.78 0.51 26.42
CA ARG A 49 0.48 -0.19 26.13
C ARG A 49 0.21 -1.56 25.51
N SER A 50 -0.69 -2.34 26.09
CA SER A 50 -1.03 -3.68 25.59
C SER A 50 -1.63 -3.63 24.18
N GLU A 51 -2.50 -2.66 23.90
CA GLU A 51 -3.08 -2.48 22.57
C GLU A 51 -2.00 -2.11 21.55
N MET A 52 -1.17 -1.11 21.87
CA MET A 52 -0.09 -0.66 20.97
C MET A 52 0.94 -1.77 20.72
N GLU A 53 1.26 -2.58 21.73
CA GLU A 53 2.17 -3.72 21.57
C GLU A 53 1.59 -4.77 20.61
N THR A 54 0.32 -5.13 20.78
CA THR A 54 -0.39 -6.06 19.90
C THR A 54 -0.39 -5.58 18.46
N GLU A 55 -0.66 -4.30 18.27
CA GLU A 55 -0.71 -3.66 16.96
C GLU A 55 0.67 -3.56 16.29
N LEU A 56 1.71 -3.20 17.05
CA LEU A 56 3.09 -3.16 16.53
C LEU A 56 3.58 -4.55 16.12
N ILE A 57 3.23 -5.59 16.88
CA ILE A 57 3.51 -6.99 16.53
C ILE A 57 2.80 -7.36 15.22
N SER A 58 1.50 -7.05 15.11
CA SER A 58 0.71 -7.28 13.90
C SER A 58 1.32 -6.59 12.68
N PHE A 59 1.71 -5.32 12.83
CA PHE A 59 2.37 -4.54 11.78
C PHE A 59 3.69 -5.17 11.33
N SER A 60 4.52 -5.63 12.27
CA SER A 60 5.76 -6.34 11.96
C SER A 60 5.50 -7.63 11.17
N HIS A 61 4.56 -8.46 11.62
CA HIS A 61 4.18 -9.69 10.92
C HIS A 61 3.68 -9.43 9.49
N MET A 62 2.82 -8.43 9.30
CA MET A 62 2.33 -8.04 7.98
C MET A 62 3.47 -7.61 7.05
N ASN A 63 4.42 -6.82 7.54
CA ASN A 63 5.57 -6.38 6.73
C ASN A 63 6.49 -7.53 6.34
N VAL A 64 6.74 -8.48 7.26
CA VAL A 64 7.52 -9.69 6.94
C VAL A 64 6.83 -10.51 5.86
N LEU A 65 5.52 -10.70 5.96
CA LEU A 65 4.75 -11.41 4.94
C LEU A 65 4.76 -10.69 3.60
N LEU A 66 4.62 -9.36 3.60
CA LEU A 66 4.67 -8.54 2.39
C LEU A 66 6.03 -8.65 1.70
N LEU A 67 7.13 -8.55 2.45
CA LEU A 67 8.48 -8.73 1.91
C LEU A 67 8.68 -10.14 1.37
N GLY A 68 8.19 -11.16 2.07
CA GLY A 68 8.21 -12.55 1.60
C GLY A 68 7.49 -12.70 0.25
N GLN A 69 6.27 -12.16 0.13
CA GLN A 69 5.51 -12.18 -1.12
C GLN A 69 6.22 -11.42 -2.25
N LEU A 70 6.82 -10.27 -1.95
CA LEU A 70 7.58 -9.48 -2.91
C LEU A 70 8.77 -10.27 -3.45
N PHE A 71 9.53 -10.94 -2.58
CA PHE A 71 10.68 -11.75 -2.98
C PHE A 71 10.25 -12.98 -3.79
N THR A 72 9.19 -13.68 -3.39
CA THR A 72 8.65 -14.81 -4.18
C THR A 72 8.20 -14.36 -5.57
N GLN A 73 7.59 -13.18 -5.68
CA GLN A 73 7.26 -12.61 -6.99
C GLN A 73 8.53 -12.29 -7.77
N ALA A 74 9.49 -11.57 -7.19
CA ALA A 74 10.74 -11.23 -7.86
C ALA A 74 11.48 -12.47 -8.38
N GLU A 75 11.50 -13.55 -7.61
CA GLU A 75 12.07 -14.85 -8.00
C GLU A 75 11.33 -15.44 -9.22
N LYS A 76 9.99 -15.45 -9.20
CA LYS A 76 9.16 -15.93 -10.33
C LYS A 76 9.44 -15.18 -11.63
N TRP A 77 9.79 -13.90 -11.54
CA TRP A 77 10.11 -13.06 -12.70
C TRP A 77 11.63 -12.98 -12.97
N HIS A 78 12.44 -13.76 -12.27
CA HIS A 78 13.91 -13.79 -12.37
C HIS A 78 14.58 -12.40 -12.21
N LEU A 79 14.01 -11.55 -11.36
CA LEU A 79 14.54 -10.22 -11.08
C LEU A 79 15.71 -10.31 -10.11
N ARG A 80 16.82 -9.63 -10.44
CA ARG A 80 17.92 -9.39 -9.49
C ARG A 80 17.60 -8.14 -8.68
N MET A 81 17.31 -8.32 -7.40
CA MET A 81 17.09 -7.23 -6.47
C MET A 81 18.38 -6.89 -5.73
N THR A 82 18.66 -5.60 -5.60
CA THR A 82 19.68 -5.07 -4.69
C THR A 82 18.94 -4.18 -3.69
N ALA A 83 19.16 -4.42 -2.40
CA ALA A 83 18.55 -3.63 -1.33
C ALA A 83 19.62 -2.72 -0.74
N ASP A 84 19.54 -1.42 -1.00
CA ASP A 84 20.33 -0.41 -0.28
C ASP A 84 19.53 0.09 0.92
N LEU A 85 19.98 -0.30 2.12
CA LEU A 85 19.34 0.11 3.38
C LEU A 85 19.57 1.60 3.67
N SER A 86 20.55 2.23 3.03
CA SER A 86 20.84 3.66 3.16
C SER A 86 19.72 4.53 2.59
N GLU A 87 18.98 4.02 1.57
CA GLU A 87 17.85 4.72 0.98
C GLU A 87 16.59 4.69 1.87
N ILE A 88 16.41 3.66 2.70
CA ILE A 88 15.24 3.52 3.58
C ILE A 88 15.23 4.58 4.69
N GLN A 89 16.40 5.03 5.13
CA GLN A 89 16.56 6.08 6.14
C GLN A 89 16.70 7.49 5.53
N ASN A 90 16.53 7.61 4.22
CA ASN A 90 16.65 8.88 3.54
C ASN A 90 15.51 9.82 3.98
N ARG A 91 15.86 10.83 4.79
CA ARG A 91 14.91 11.84 5.31
C ARG A 91 14.17 12.58 4.20
N ASP A 92 14.79 12.80 3.05
CA ASP A 92 14.15 13.50 1.93
C ASP A 92 13.07 12.63 1.28
N LEU A 93 13.31 11.31 1.14
CA LEU A 93 12.28 10.37 0.68
C LEU A 93 11.13 10.25 1.70
N LEU A 94 11.44 10.26 3.00
CA LEU A 94 10.42 10.23 4.06
C LEU A 94 9.57 11.52 4.08
N GLU A 95 10.17 12.70 3.92
CA GLU A 95 9.44 13.96 3.81
C GLU A 95 8.62 14.02 2.51
N ASN A 96 9.12 13.46 1.40
CA ASN A 96 8.34 13.33 0.16
C ASN A 96 7.11 12.44 0.36
N VAL A 97 7.25 11.28 1.01
CA VAL A 97 6.11 10.40 1.35
C VAL A 97 5.09 11.16 2.21
N LYS A 98 5.55 11.85 3.25
CA LYS A 98 4.70 12.67 4.12
C LYS A 98 3.98 13.78 3.36
N SER A 99 4.67 14.47 2.44
CA SER A 99 4.07 15.50 1.58
C SER A 99 2.98 14.92 0.68
N ILE A 100 3.17 13.72 0.13
CA ILE A 100 2.18 13.00 -0.69
C ILE A 100 0.98 12.57 0.15
N GLU A 101 1.19 12.12 1.39
CA GLU A 101 0.10 11.82 2.33
C GLU A 101 -0.78 13.05 2.60
N LEU A 102 -0.15 14.21 2.86
CA LEU A 102 -0.84 15.48 3.11
C LEU A 102 -1.54 16.01 1.84
N HIS A 103 -0.92 15.93 0.68
CA HIS A 103 -1.54 16.35 -0.58
C HIS A 103 -2.73 15.46 -0.96
N ASN A 104 -2.67 14.17 -0.63
CA ASN A 104 -3.80 13.26 -0.80
C ASN A 104 -4.94 13.59 0.17
N GLU A 105 -4.69 14.14 1.35
CA GLU A 105 -5.76 14.63 2.26
C GLU A 105 -6.56 15.77 1.64
N ILE A 106 -5.86 16.74 1.08
CA ILE A 106 -6.46 17.89 0.39
C ILE A 106 -7.24 17.44 -0.86
N ARG A 107 -6.71 16.44 -1.59
CA ARG A 107 -7.37 15.91 -2.79
C ARG A 107 -8.56 14.98 -2.49
N MET A 108 -8.60 14.27 -1.37
CA MET A 108 -9.75 13.45 -0.98
C MET A 108 -10.94 14.26 -0.46
N GLN A 109 -10.72 15.53 -0.06
CA GLN A 109 -11.79 16.50 0.20
C GLN A 109 -12.34 17.12 -1.09
N SER A 110 -11.58 17.08 -2.19
CA SER A 110 -12.08 17.48 -3.52
C SER A 110 -12.84 16.33 -4.16
N ASP A 111 -14.10 16.59 -4.52
CA ASP A 111 -15.04 15.67 -5.15
C ASP A 111 -14.57 15.29 -6.57
N ARG A 112 -13.53 14.45 -6.67
CA ARG A 112 -13.06 13.94 -7.96
C ARG A 112 -13.84 12.69 -8.35
N PRO A 113 -14.21 12.55 -9.62
CA PRO A 113 -14.86 11.36 -10.12
C PRO A 113 -13.98 10.14 -9.82
N ARG A 114 -14.58 9.13 -9.16
CA ARG A 114 -13.92 7.87 -8.83
C ARG A 114 -13.41 7.25 -10.13
N LEU A 115 -12.13 6.87 -10.15
CA LEU A 115 -11.58 6.10 -11.26
C LEU A 115 -12.40 4.82 -11.41
N GLN A 116 -13.01 4.68 -12.58
CA GLN A 116 -13.75 3.48 -12.93
C GLN A 116 -12.77 2.31 -12.97
N PRO A 117 -13.21 1.10 -12.56
CA PRO A 117 -12.38 -0.08 -12.69
C PRO A 117 -11.97 -0.20 -14.16
N LEU A 118 -10.66 -0.31 -14.43
CA LEU A 118 -10.24 -0.86 -15.71
C LEU A 118 -10.86 -2.26 -15.75
N VAL A 119 -11.73 -2.48 -16.73
CA VAL A 119 -12.26 -3.80 -17.01
C VAL A 119 -11.10 -4.61 -17.59
N ASP A 120 -10.28 -5.13 -16.68
CA ASP A 120 -9.14 -5.98 -16.96
C ASP A 120 -9.66 -7.30 -17.51
N ASN A 121 -9.63 -7.40 -18.84
CA ASN A 121 -9.43 -8.63 -19.63
C ASN A 121 -9.53 -8.33 -21.14
N THR A 122 -10.14 -7.22 -21.54
CA THR A 122 -10.33 -6.91 -22.96
C THR A 122 -9.15 -6.13 -23.55
N SER A 123 -8.62 -5.13 -22.81
CA SER A 123 -7.60 -4.20 -23.33
C SER A 123 -6.26 -4.88 -23.66
N SER A 124 -5.73 -5.71 -22.77
CA SER A 124 -4.46 -6.42 -23.02
C SER A 124 -4.58 -7.46 -24.14
N ILE A 125 -5.74 -8.11 -24.27
CA ILE A 125 -6.02 -9.08 -25.34
C ILE A 125 -6.21 -8.37 -26.68
N GLU A 126 -6.85 -7.21 -26.70
CA GLU A 126 -7.01 -6.38 -27.92
C GLU A 126 -5.66 -5.84 -28.41
N LEU A 127 -4.80 -5.38 -27.50
CA LEU A 127 -3.44 -4.95 -27.85
C LEU A 127 -2.60 -6.11 -28.40
N LEU A 128 -2.70 -7.30 -27.79
CA LEU A 128 -2.04 -8.50 -28.30
C LEU A 128 -2.59 -8.93 -29.66
N ARG A 129 -3.90 -8.88 -29.88
CA ARG A 129 -4.53 -9.17 -31.18
C ARG A 129 -4.06 -8.22 -32.27
N LYS A 130 -3.98 -6.93 -31.95
CA LYS A 130 -3.49 -5.90 -32.88
C LYS A 130 -2.02 -6.12 -33.26
N GLU A 131 -1.19 -6.54 -32.30
CA GLU A 131 0.21 -6.85 -32.59
C GLU A 131 0.35 -8.15 -33.42
N ILE A 132 -0.51 -9.14 -33.17
CA ILE A 132 -0.55 -10.37 -33.98
C ILE A 132 -0.96 -10.09 -35.43
N GLU A 133 -1.94 -9.21 -35.68
CA GLU A 133 -2.32 -8.82 -37.04
C GLU A 133 -1.19 -8.09 -37.75
N ARG A 134 -0.57 -7.10 -37.08
CA ARG A 134 0.58 -6.36 -37.63
C ARG A 134 1.72 -7.30 -38.04
N LEU A 135 2.08 -8.25 -37.17
CA LEU A 135 3.15 -9.23 -37.46
C LEU A 135 2.77 -10.19 -38.60
N LYS A 136 1.49 -10.50 -38.79
CA LYS A 136 1.03 -11.32 -39.92
C LYS A 136 1.11 -10.56 -41.24
N GLU A 137 0.71 -9.29 -41.27
CA GLU A 137 0.83 -8.43 -42.45
C GLU A 137 2.29 -8.22 -42.85
N GLU A 138 3.17 -8.01 -41.87
CA GLU A 138 4.60 -7.88 -42.11
C GLU A 138 5.20 -9.17 -42.68
N ASN A 139 4.85 -10.33 -42.12
CA ASN A 139 5.28 -11.63 -42.66
C ASN A 139 4.77 -11.87 -44.09
N GLN A 140 3.51 -11.55 -44.40
CA GLN A 140 2.99 -11.67 -45.77
C GLN A 140 3.71 -10.76 -46.76
N THR A 141 4.06 -9.54 -46.32
CA THR A 141 4.83 -8.58 -47.13
C THR A 141 6.27 -9.08 -47.36
N LEU A 142 6.87 -9.69 -46.34
CA LEU A 142 8.20 -10.29 -46.46
C LEU A 142 8.18 -11.52 -47.36
N GLU A 143 7.18 -12.39 -47.26
CA GLU A 143 7.01 -13.58 -48.10
C GLU A 143 6.79 -13.22 -49.58
N THR A 144 6.00 -12.19 -49.86
CA THR A 144 5.79 -11.68 -51.23
C THR A 144 7.08 -11.13 -51.81
N ARG A 145 7.81 -10.28 -51.08
CA ARG A 145 9.14 -9.80 -51.50
C ARG A 145 10.16 -10.92 -51.70
N LEU A 146 10.13 -11.95 -50.84
CA LEU A 146 11.00 -13.12 -50.98
C LEU A 146 10.67 -13.92 -52.25
N LYS A 147 9.40 -14.00 -52.61
CA LYS A 147 8.94 -14.68 -53.83
C LYS A 147 9.30 -13.89 -55.09
N GLU A 148 9.15 -12.57 -55.06
CA GLU A 148 9.56 -11.66 -56.14
C GLU A 148 11.07 -11.74 -56.39
N MET A 149 11.89 -11.61 -55.34
CA MET A 149 13.35 -11.75 -55.47
C MET A 149 13.76 -13.15 -55.95
N LYS A 150 13.08 -14.21 -55.51
CA LYS A 150 13.35 -15.57 -56.01
C LYS A 150 12.98 -15.74 -57.48
N SER A 151 11.95 -15.06 -57.97
CA SER A 151 11.59 -15.08 -59.39
C SER A 151 12.50 -14.23 -60.27
N GLU A 152 13.19 -13.23 -59.72
CA GLU A 152 14.19 -12.44 -60.44
C GLU A 152 15.57 -13.13 -60.54
N VAL A 153 15.81 -14.16 -59.71
CA VAL A 153 17.09 -14.89 -59.63
C VAL A 153 17.06 -16.23 -60.41
N GLN A 154 15.95 -16.54 -61.10
CA GLN A 154 15.77 -17.77 -61.90
C GLN A 154 15.60 -17.45 -63.39
#